data_AF-A0A1A2FUV5-F1
#
_entry.id   AF-A0A1A2FUV5-F1
#
_cell.length_a   1.000
_cell.length_b   1.000
_cell.length_c   1.000
_cell.angle_alpha   90.00
_cell.angle_beta   90.00
_cell.angle_gamma   90.00
#
_symmetry.space_group_name_H-M   'P 1'
#
loop_
_entity.id
_entity.type
_entity.pdbx_description
1 polymer ?
#
loop_
_entity_poly.entity_id
_entity_poly.type
_entity_poly.pdbx_seq_one_letter_code
_entity_poly.pdbx_strand_id
1 'polypeptide(L)'
;MNLQLLTDEDVAGLTSWCEPFARMDHPAVSDWGNRAWRCCVDEARRRIDGGQVTDWPAPDSLPTEALVLIGQLLAGVHDAGSEYLAVWVEEFGETLVDLLLARANPGV
;
A
#
# COMPACT_ATOMS: atom_id res chain seq x y z
N MET A 1 8.43 -3.43 1.77
CA MET A 1 8.50 -2.13 1.08
C MET A 1 8.83 -1.02 2.08
N ASN A 2 9.57 -0.01 1.65
CA ASN A 2 9.99 1.14 2.45
C ASN A 2 9.54 2.44 1.76
N LEU A 3 9.10 3.46 2.53
CA LEU A 3 8.62 4.75 2.01
C LEU A 3 9.70 5.85 2.01
N GLN A 4 10.91 5.58 2.49
CA GLN A 4 11.97 6.59 2.69
C GLN A 4 12.41 7.35 1.43
N LEU A 5 12.24 6.75 0.25
CA LEU A 5 12.61 7.36 -1.03
C LEU A 5 11.50 8.23 -1.64
N LEU A 6 10.27 8.15 -1.11
CA LEU A 6 9.13 8.88 -1.64
C LEU A 6 9.20 10.37 -1.24
N THR A 7 8.68 11.26 -2.07
CA THR A 7 8.56 12.68 -1.71
C THR A 7 7.47 12.92 -0.67
N ASP A 8 7.41 14.11 -0.07
CA ASP A 8 6.34 14.44 0.89
C ASP A 8 4.95 14.43 0.22
N GLU A 9 4.89 14.83 -1.05
CA GLU A 9 3.67 14.79 -1.87
C GLU A 9 3.23 13.34 -2.15
N ASP A 10 4.17 12.46 -2.49
CA ASP A 10 3.88 11.03 -2.68
C ASP A 10 3.34 10.39 -1.39
N VAL A 11 3.96 10.69 -0.24
CA VAL A 11 3.51 10.17 1.07
C VAL A 11 2.11 10.70 1.39
N ALA A 12 1.81 11.98 1.13
CA ALA A 12 0.48 12.54 1.31
C ALA A 12 -0.57 11.91 0.37
N GLY A 13 -0.19 11.64 -0.88
CA GLY A 13 -1.02 10.93 -1.86
C GLY A 13 -1.34 9.50 -1.40
N LEU A 14 -0.32 8.73 -1.00
CA LEU A 14 -0.50 7.38 -0.46
C LEU A 14 -1.35 7.38 0.82
N THR A 15 -1.16 8.36 1.70
CA THR A 15 -1.97 8.53 2.92
C THR A 15 -3.45 8.66 2.57
N SER A 16 -3.77 9.51 1.60
CA SER A 16 -5.14 9.77 1.14
C SER A 16 -5.78 8.54 0.49
N TRP A 17 -4.96 7.70 -0.16
CA TRP A 17 -5.39 6.43 -0.72
C TRP A 17 -5.63 5.35 0.34
N CYS A 18 -4.85 5.30 1.42
CA CYS A 18 -4.98 4.31 2.49
C CYS A 18 -6.24 4.53 3.36
N GLU A 19 -6.64 5.78 3.58
CA GLU A 19 -7.75 6.14 4.47
C GLU A 19 -9.08 5.45 4.12
N PRO A 20 -9.53 5.40 2.85
CA PRO A 20 -10.72 4.65 2.46
C PRO A 20 -10.71 3.18 2.89
N PHE A 21 -9.59 2.47 2.73
CA PHE A 21 -9.47 1.07 3.14
C PHE A 21 -9.55 0.91 4.65
N ALA A 22 -8.89 1.80 5.40
CA ALA A 22 -8.93 1.82 6.85
C ALA A 22 -10.37 1.94 7.40
N ARG A 23 -11.27 2.55 6.62
CA ARG A 23 -12.69 2.77 6.96
C ARG A 23 -13.67 1.75 6.40
N MET A 24 -13.21 0.72 5.67
CA MET A 24 -14.11 -0.30 5.14
C MET A 24 -14.67 -1.20 6.25
N ASP A 25 -15.89 -1.68 6.08
CA ASP A 25 -16.54 -2.59 7.05
C ASP A 25 -15.90 -3.99 7.11
N HIS A 26 -15.08 -4.36 6.12
CA HIS A 26 -14.41 -5.66 6.09
C HIS A 26 -13.19 -5.68 7.04
N PRO A 27 -13.16 -6.50 8.11
CA PRO A 27 -12.14 -6.40 9.16
C PRO A 27 -10.70 -6.51 8.67
N ALA A 28 -10.40 -7.48 7.79
CA ALA A 28 -9.04 -7.64 7.26
C ALA A 28 -8.58 -6.47 6.39
N VAL A 29 -9.51 -5.86 5.63
CA VAL A 29 -9.20 -4.72 4.75
C VAL A 29 -9.04 -3.46 5.58
N SER A 30 -9.88 -3.27 6.59
CA SER A 30 -9.75 -2.18 7.56
C SER A 30 -8.43 -2.25 8.32
N ASP A 31 -8.03 -3.43 8.83
CA ASP A 31 -6.76 -3.57 9.54
C ASP A 31 -5.56 -3.29 8.63
N TRP A 32 -5.57 -3.85 7.42
CA TRP A 32 -4.53 -3.58 6.42
C TRP A 32 -4.45 -2.09 6.08
N GLY A 33 -5.58 -1.45 5.78
CA GLY A 33 -5.65 -0.02 5.48
C GLY A 33 -5.19 0.85 6.64
N ASN A 34 -5.54 0.50 7.89
CA ASN A 34 -5.08 1.20 9.08
C ASN A 34 -3.56 1.11 9.25
N ARG A 35 -2.96 -0.06 9.00
CA ARG A 35 -1.50 -0.24 9.08
C ARG A 35 -0.77 0.50 7.97
N ALA A 36 -1.29 0.46 6.74
CA ALA A 36 -0.74 1.20 5.60
C ALA A 36 -0.82 2.72 5.88
N TRP A 37 -1.95 3.20 6.38
CA TRP A 37 -2.13 4.59 6.78
C TRP A 37 -1.16 5.02 7.88
N ARG A 38 -0.97 4.19 8.92
CA ARG A 38 0.02 4.44 9.98
C ARG A 38 1.45 4.48 9.44
N CYS A 39 1.81 3.59 8.53
CA CYS A 39 3.12 3.63 7.87
C CYS A 39 3.38 5.00 7.22
N CYS A 40 2.42 5.53 6.46
CA CYS A 40 2.55 6.86 5.86
C CYS A 40 2.65 8.00 6.91
N VAL A 41 1.80 7.96 7.94
CA VAL A 41 1.79 8.97 9.01
C VAL A 41 3.10 8.94 9.81
N ASP A 42 3.60 7.75 10.14
CA ASP A 42 4.85 7.58 10.87
C ASP A 42 6.05 8.02 10.03
N GLU A 43 6.04 7.77 8.71
CA GLU A 43 7.08 8.27 7.80
C GLU A 43 7.07 9.80 7.72
N ALA A 44 5.89 10.41 7.62
CA ALA A 44 5.75 11.87 7.63
C ALA A 44 6.27 12.48 8.95
N ARG A 45 5.96 11.86 10.09
CA ARG A 45 6.51 12.25 11.40
C ARG A 45 8.02 12.05 11.46
N ARG A 46 8.53 10.90 11.04
CA ARG A 46 9.97 10.61 11.03
C ARG A 46 10.78 11.70 10.33
N ARG A 47 10.25 12.32 9.26
CA ARG A 47 10.90 13.41 8.54
C ARG A 47 10.98 14.73 9.33
N ILE A 48 10.04 14.97 10.25
CA ILE A 48 9.95 16.19 11.05
C ILE A 48 10.78 16.03 12.34
N ASP A 49 10.53 14.97 13.09
CA ASP A 49 11.00 14.79 14.46
C ASP A 49 11.76 13.47 14.70
N GLY A 50 11.95 12.66 13.66
CA GLY A 50 12.59 11.34 13.76
C GLY A 50 11.63 10.26 14.31
N GLY A 51 12.14 9.06 14.55
CA GLY A 51 11.36 7.96 15.12
C GLY A 51 11.33 6.70 14.28
N GLN A 52 10.50 5.74 14.72
CA GLN A 52 10.29 4.46 14.04
C GLN A 52 9.10 4.57 13.11
N VAL A 53 9.14 3.82 12.01
CA VAL A 53 8.06 3.76 11.02
C VAL A 53 7.40 2.39 11.14
N THR A 54 6.07 2.36 11.25
CA THR A 54 5.32 1.11 11.13
C THR A 54 5.61 0.47 9.77
N ASP A 55 5.94 -0.83 9.74
CA ASP A 55 6.18 -1.53 8.48
C ASP A 55 4.93 -1.54 7.58
N TRP A 56 5.15 -1.36 6.27
CA TRP A 56 4.09 -1.49 5.28
C TRP A 56 3.46 -2.89 5.35
N PRO A 57 2.14 -3.02 5.48
CA PRO A 57 1.50 -4.32 5.69
C PRO A 57 1.53 -5.18 4.43
N ALA A 58 1.89 -6.46 4.59
CA ALA A 58 1.74 -7.45 3.54
C ALA A 58 0.24 -7.65 3.20
N PRO A 59 -0.13 -7.80 1.92
CA PRO A 59 -1.52 -7.99 1.50
C PRO A 59 -1.95 -9.46 1.45
N ASP A 60 -1.11 -10.39 1.90
CA ASP A 60 -1.31 -11.85 1.88
C ASP A 60 -2.62 -12.32 2.55
N SER A 61 -3.02 -11.64 3.62
CA SER A 61 -4.25 -11.92 4.38
C SER A 61 -5.53 -11.34 3.77
N LEU A 62 -5.44 -10.53 2.72
CA LEU A 62 -6.60 -9.86 2.12
C LEU A 62 -7.41 -10.81 1.22
N PRO A 63 -8.74 -10.67 1.14
CA PRO A 63 -9.53 -11.44 0.16
C PRO A 63 -9.19 -11.03 -1.28
N THR A 64 -9.46 -11.92 -2.25
CA THR A 64 -9.10 -11.71 -3.66
C THR A 64 -9.72 -10.44 -4.23
N GLU A 65 -10.97 -10.13 -3.87
CA GLU A 65 -11.69 -8.94 -4.29
C GLU A 65 -10.98 -7.66 -3.81
N ALA A 66 -10.41 -7.68 -2.60
CA ALA A 66 -9.64 -6.54 -2.08
C ALA A 66 -8.30 -6.39 -2.80
N LEU A 67 -7.60 -7.49 -3.10
CA LEU A 67 -6.36 -7.44 -3.91
C LEU A 67 -6.62 -6.82 -5.29
N VAL A 68 -7.71 -7.21 -5.95
CA VAL A 68 -8.11 -6.65 -7.25
C VAL A 68 -8.42 -5.16 -7.14
N LEU A 69 -9.20 -4.76 -6.14
CA LEU A 69 -9.54 -3.35 -5.91
C LEU A 69 -8.29 -2.50 -5.66
N ILE A 70 -7.37 -3.00 -4.84
CA ILE A 70 -6.09 -2.33 -4.57
C ILE A 70 -5.28 -2.18 -5.86
N GLY A 71 -5.15 -3.25 -6.64
CA GLY A 71 -4.45 -3.22 -7.94
C GLY A 71 -5.02 -2.20 -8.92
N GLN A 72 -6.35 -2.10 -9.00
CA GLN A 72 -7.02 -1.11 -9.87
C GLN A 72 -6.73 0.34 -9.44
N LEU A 73 -6.66 0.60 -8.14
CA LEU A 73 -6.41 1.95 -7.65
C LEU A 73 -4.93 2.34 -7.76
N LEU A 74 -4.00 1.39 -7.61
CA LEU A 74 -2.56 1.62 -7.77
C LEU A 74 -2.19 2.07 -9.19
N ALA A 75 -2.86 1.53 -10.21
CA ALA A 75 -2.66 1.95 -11.60
C ALA A 75 -2.89 3.46 -11.79
N GLY A 76 -3.83 4.05 -11.04
CA GLY A 76 -4.07 5.50 -11.07
C GLY A 76 -3.04 6.34 -10.31
N VAL A 77 -2.30 5.73 -9.38
CA VAL A 77 -1.25 6.39 -8.57
C VAL A 77 0.08 6.42 -9.32
N HIS A 78 0.39 5.33 -10.04
CA HIS A 78 1.62 5.20 -10.83
C HIS A 78 1.88 6.41 -11.74
N ASP A 79 0.87 6.84 -12.50
CA ASP A 79 1.01 7.89 -13.51
C ASP A 79 0.98 9.31 -12.94
N ALA A 80 0.62 9.48 -11.67
CA ALA A 80 0.45 10.77 -11.01
C ALA A 80 1.60 11.15 -10.05
N GLY A 81 2.53 10.23 -9.82
CA GLY A 81 3.56 10.31 -8.79
C GLY A 81 4.96 10.72 -9.27
N SER A 82 5.90 10.74 -8.32
CA SER A 82 7.34 10.76 -8.64
C SER A 82 7.84 9.43 -9.24
N GLU A 83 9.04 9.43 -9.84
CA GLU A 83 9.69 8.19 -10.32
C GLU A 83 9.84 7.13 -9.22
N TYR A 84 10.09 7.55 -7.97
CA TYR A 84 10.18 6.62 -6.84
C TYR A 84 8.83 6.05 -6.45
N LEU A 85 7.74 6.82 -6.58
CA LEU A 85 6.39 6.31 -6.37
C LEU A 85 6.02 5.32 -7.47
N ALA A 86 6.39 5.57 -8.73
CA ALA A 86 6.19 4.62 -9.82
C ALA A 86 6.87 3.27 -9.53
N VAL A 87 8.17 3.27 -9.17
CA VAL A 87 8.91 2.05 -8.80
C VAL A 87 8.26 1.34 -7.61
N TRP A 88 7.86 2.09 -6.57
CA TRP A 88 7.18 1.51 -5.41
C TRP A 88 5.86 0.84 -5.80
N VAL A 89 5.09 1.46 -6.72
CA VAL A 89 3.83 0.90 -7.21
C VAL A 89 4.07 -0.35 -8.05
N GLU A 90 5.13 -0.38 -8.87
CA GLU A 90 5.53 -1.57 -9.63
C GLU A 90 5.87 -2.74 -8.70
N GLU A 91 6.74 -2.53 -7.71
CA GLU A 91 7.12 -3.58 -6.74
C GLU A 91 5.90 -4.13 -5.97
N PHE A 92 5.02 -3.23 -5.53
CA PHE A 92 3.80 -3.65 -4.83
C PHE A 92 2.82 -4.35 -5.78
N GLY A 93 2.71 -3.87 -7.02
CA GLY A 93 1.90 -4.48 -8.08
C GLY A 93 2.33 -5.90 -8.39
N GLU A 94 3.63 -6.16 -8.51
CA GLU A 94 4.18 -7.51 -8.66
C GLU A 94 3.76 -8.43 -7.51
N THR A 95 3.87 -7.94 -6.26
CA THR A 95 3.42 -8.69 -5.07
C THR A 95 1.94 -9.07 -5.16
N LEU A 96 1.08 -8.16 -5.63
CA LEU A 96 -0.35 -8.42 -5.79
C LEU A 96 -0.62 -9.43 -6.90
N VAL A 97 0.08 -9.33 -8.03
CA VAL A 97 -0.03 -10.27 -9.15
C VAL A 97 0.37 -11.67 -8.71
N ASP A 98 1.49 -11.82 -8.01
CA ASP A 98 1.96 -13.11 -7.50
C ASP A 98 0.94 -13.77 -6.58
N LEU A 99 0.35 -12.98 -5.66
CA LEU A 99 -0.71 -13.48 -4.77
C LEU A 99 -1.97 -13.90 -5.54
N LEU A 100 -2.37 -13.14 -6.55
CA LEU A 100 -3.52 -13.47 -7.39
C LEU A 100 -3.26 -14.75 -8.20
N LEU A 101 -2.07 -14.91 -8.77
CA LEU A 101 -1.67 -16.10 -9.51
C LEU A 101 -1.63 -17.34 -8.61
N ALA A 102 -1.03 -17.24 -7.42
CA ALA A 102 -0.98 -18.32 -6.44
C ALA A 102 -2.38 -18.79 -6.02
N ARG A 103 -3.34 -17.87 -5.92
CA ARG A 103 -4.74 -18.19 -5.58
C ARG A 103 -5.53 -18.78 -6.75
N ALA A 104 -5.22 -18.37 -7.97
CA ALA A 104 -5.84 -18.92 -9.18
C ALA A 104 -5.39 -20.37 -9.45
N ASN A 105 -4.15 -20.73 -9.06
CA ASN A 105 -3.57 -22.05 -9.24
C ASN A 105 -2.94 -22.59 -7.94
N PRO A 106 -3.74 -23.10 -6.98
CA PRO A 106 -3.24 -23.54 -5.67
C PRO A 106 -2.39 -24.84 -5.67
N GLY A 107 -1.86 -25.26 -6.82
CA GLY A 107 -1.18 -26.56 -7.01
C GLY A 107 0.08 -26.53 -7.88
N VAL A 108 0.66 -25.34 -8.11
CA VAL A 108 2.01 -25.15 -8.66
C VAL A 108 2.87 -24.44 -7.63
#